data_AF-A0A9E6PH07-F1
#
_entry.id   AF-A0A9E6PH07-F1
#
_cell.length_a   1.000
_cell.length_b   1.000
_cell.length_c   1.000
_cell.angle_alpha   90.00
_cell.angle_beta   90.00
_cell.angle_gamma   90.00
#
_symmetry.space_group_name_H-M   'P 1'
#
loop_
_entity.id
_entity.type
_entity.pdbx_description
1 polymer ?
#
loop_
_entity_poly.entity_id
_entity_poly.type
_entity_poly.pdbx_seq_one_letter_code
_entity_poly.pdbx_strand_id
1 'polypeptide(L)'
;MHTYFPTFWPNGPNVDHSAATVHLSELLPAVGTTTAAYFERSDRVQVGETIRLIWNPPVSDLNGWSEQPSEIALSYLLIAIVVSDASAPIRTARDPRFLHEGKQTLALEILSCERLLTVLKASPAGSGDWRLLEIGGEQGVHLAWDEVSWCGKATVEGLIYLTANTRNETSLALLLAPDGDEIMGLFSLHIDPGGSEFGFGRRRLTADEKRSVQRALDRAHLLHDTQPAYLVTGDT
;
A
#
# COMPACT_ATOMS: atom_id res chain seq x y z
N MET A 1 -16.16 6.14 3.13
CA MET A 1 -15.43 5.80 1.89
C MET A 1 -14.39 4.77 2.26
N HIS A 2 -14.47 3.57 1.67
CA HIS A 2 -13.51 2.50 1.92
C HIS A 2 -12.18 2.78 1.21
N THR A 3 -11.09 2.32 1.82
CA THR A 3 -9.75 2.40 1.25
C THR A 3 -9.33 1.00 0.84
N TYR A 4 -8.90 0.85 -0.40
CA TYR A 4 -8.41 -0.39 -0.96
C TYR A 4 -6.96 -0.22 -1.41
N PHE A 5 -6.24 -1.34 -1.43
CA PHE A 5 -4.92 -1.43 -2.01
C PHE A 5 -5.03 -2.52 -3.09
N PRO A 6 -5.16 -2.13 -4.36
CA PRO A 6 -5.25 -3.08 -5.45
C PRO A 6 -4.07 -4.06 -5.44
N THR A 7 -4.32 -5.31 -5.81
CA THR A 7 -3.27 -6.34 -5.91
C THR A 7 -2.25 -5.99 -6.99
N PHE A 8 -2.67 -5.28 -8.03
CA PHE A 8 -1.81 -4.91 -9.16
C PHE A 8 -2.43 -3.77 -9.98
N TRP A 9 -1.58 -2.88 -10.48
CA TRP A 9 -1.94 -1.85 -11.47
C TRP A 9 -1.38 -2.23 -12.84
N PRO A 10 -2.24 -2.57 -13.83
CA PRO A 10 -1.78 -2.83 -15.18
C PRO A 10 -1.19 -1.56 -15.78
N ASN A 11 0.12 -1.58 -15.98
CA ASN A 11 0.79 -0.62 -16.82
C ASN A 11 0.37 -0.90 -18.28
N GLY A 12 -0.02 0.15 -19.01
CA GLY A 12 -0.48 0.01 -20.38
C GLY A 12 0.58 -0.65 -21.28
N PRO A 13 0.19 -1.24 -22.43
CA PRO A 13 1.11 -1.97 -23.31
C PRO A 13 2.25 -1.12 -23.90
N ASN A 14 2.17 0.20 -23.73
CA ASN A 14 3.15 1.16 -24.23
C ASN A 14 4.29 1.43 -23.24
N VAL A 15 4.23 0.91 -22.01
CA VAL A 15 5.27 1.10 -21.00
C VAL A 15 6.39 0.09 -21.24
N ASP A 16 7.58 0.59 -21.62
CA ASP A 16 8.78 -0.23 -21.71
C ASP A 16 9.42 -0.41 -20.33
N HIS A 17 9.07 -1.50 -19.65
CA HIS A 17 9.66 -1.87 -18.36
C HIS A 17 11.14 -2.29 -18.44
N SER A 18 11.71 -2.41 -19.65
CA SER A 18 13.15 -2.64 -19.84
C SER A 18 13.96 -1.34 -19.98
N ALA A 19 13.28 -0.19 -20.10
CA ALA A 19 13.94 1.11 -20.15
C ALA A 19 14.67 1.40 -18.83
N ALA A 20 15.86 2.01 -18.94
CA ALA A 20 16.64 2.40 -17.76
C ALA A 20 15.95 3.48 -16.92
N THR A 21 15.07 4.26 -17.55
CA THR A 21 14.28 5.31 -16.91
C THR A 21 12.86 5.29 -17.46
N VAL A 22 11.88 5.50 -16.58
CA VAL A 22 10.46 5.62 -16.95
C VAL A 22 9.89 6.89 -16.33
N HIS A 23 9.12 7.66 -17.10
CA HIS A 23 8.47 8.86 -16.58
C HIS A 23 7.26 8.47 -15.74
N LEU A 24 7.17 9.01 -14.53
CA LEU A 24 6.07 8.72 -13.61
C LEU A 24 4.71 9.13 -14.21
N SER A 25 4.67 10.21 -15.00
CA SER A 25 3.47 10.69 -15.70
C SER A 25 2.96 9.73 -16.77
N GLU A 26 3.78 8.79 -17.25
CA GLU A 26 3.36 7.74 -18.19
C GLU A 26 2.69 6.56 -17.47
N LEU A 27 2.93 6.41 -16.17
CA LEU A 27 2.44 5.31 -15.34
C LEU A 27 1.23 5.71 -14.49
N LEU A 28 1.29 6.90 -13.90
CA LEU A 28 0.32 7.37 -12.93
C LEU A 28 -1.01 7.72 -13.62
N PRO A 29 -2.15 7.18 -13.17
CA PRO A 29 -3.44 7.53 -13.74
C PRO A 29 -3.75 9.03 -13.62
N ALA A 30 -4.15 9.64 -14.72
CA ALA A 30 -4.51 11.06 -14.77
C ALA A 30 -5.96 11.29 -14.31
N VAL A 31 -6.20 12.42 -13.63
CA VAL A 31 -7.55 12.83 -13.22
C VAL A 31 -8.45 13.01 -14.45
N GLY A 32 -9.67 12.52 -14.38
CA GLY A 32 -10.65 12.52 -15.48
C GLY A 32 -10.45 11.39 -16.50
N THR A 33 -9.48 10.50 -16.29
CA THR A 33 -9.27 9.33 -17.14
C THR A 33 -9.80 8.06 -16.48
N THR A 34 -10.11 7.05 -17.31
CA THR A 34 -10.44 5.71 -16.85
C THR A 34 -9.21 4.81 -16.94
N THR A 35 -8.92 4.10 -15.85
CA THR A 35 -7.88 3.08 -15.80
C THR A 35 -8.45 1.75 -15.31
N ALA A 36 -7.64 0.69 -15.30
CA ALA A 36 -8.00 -0.59 -14.69
C ALA A 36 -7.13 -0.86 -13.47
N ALA A 37 -7.66 -1.60 -12.50
CA ALA A 37 -6.87 -2.18 -11.41
C ALA A 37 -7.41 -3.56 -11.03
N TYR A 38 -6.56 -4.39 -10.44
CA TYR A 38 -6.91 -5.74 -9.99
C TYR A 38 -7.15 -5.77 -8.49
N PHE A 39 -8.18 -6.51 -8.11
CA PHE A 39 -8.59 -6.69 -6.73
C PHE A 39 -8.69 -8.18 -6.42
N GLU A 40 -8.52 -8.51 -5.14
CA GLU A 40 -8.87 -9.83 -4.66
C GLU A 40 -10.39 -9.98 -4.70
N ARG A 41 -10.89 -11.20 -4.97
CA ARG A 41 -12.33 -11.47 -4.94
C ARG A 41 -12.96 -11.17 -3.57
N SER A 42 -12.18 -11.22 -2.50
CA SER A 42 -12.59 -10.90 -1.14
C SER A 42 -12.82 -9.41 -0.90
N ASP A 43 -12.29 -8.50 -1.73
CA ASP A 43 -12.39 -7.05 -1.51
C ASP A 43 -13.83 -6.52 -1.70
N ARG A 44 -14.69 -7.28 -2.38
CA ARG A 44 -16.13 -6.98 -2.58
C ARG A 44 -16.43 -5.57 -3.11
N VAL A 45 -15.55 -5.01 -3.93
CA VAL A 45 -15.70 -3.68 -4.52
C VAL A 45 -16.90 -3.67 -5.49
N GLN A 46 -17.78 -2.68 -5.38
CA GLN A 46 -19.03 -2.61 -6.16
C GLN A 46 -18.99 -1.52 -7.25
N VAL A 47 -19.58 -1.84 -8.41
CA VAL A 47 -19.82 -0.85 -9.46
C VAL A 47 -20.74 0.27 -8.96
N GLY A 48 -20.37 1.52 -9.26
CA GLY A 48 -21.02 2.74 -8.80
C GLY A 48 -20.47 3.28 -7.48
N GLU A 49 -19.60 2.54 -6.78
CA GLU A 49 -18.99 3.03 -5.54
C GLU A 49 -17.88 4.06 -5.82
N THR A 50 -17.80 5.09 -4.97
CA THR A 50 -16.61 5.95 -4.88
C THR A 50 -15.67 5.42 -3.82
N ILE A 51 -14.47 5.02 -4.23
CA ILE A 51 -13.47 4.37 -3.38
C ILE A 51 -12.18 5.16 -3.33
N ARG A 52 -11.41 4.94 -2.26
CA ARG A 52 -10.04 5.43 -2.12
C ARG A 52 -9.07 4.30 -2.42
N LEU A 53 -8.01 4.59 -3.15
CA LEU A 53 -7.04 3.59 -3.62
C LEU A 53 -5.62 4.06 -3.35
N ILE A 54 -4.74 3.13 -2.99
CA ILE A 54 -3.30 3.37 -2.97
C ILE A 54 -2.71 2.88 -4.28
N TRP A 55 -2.12 3.81 -5.03
CA TRP A 55 -1.32 3.52 -6.20
C TRP A 55 0.16 3.49 -5.82
N ASN A 56 0.88 2.46 -6.27
CA ASN A 56 2.31 2.33 -6.05
C ASN A 56 3.05 2.20 -7.37
N PRO A 57 4.33 2.62 -7.41
CA PRO A 57 5.13 2.41 -8.59
C PRO A 57 5.48 0.92 -8.82
N PRO A 58 5.95 0.57 -10.04
CA PRO A 58 6.03 -0.82 -10.48
C PRO A 58 6.82 -1.79 -9.60
N VAL A 59 7.96 -1.41 -9.01
CA VAL A 59 8.72 -2.34 -8.15
C VAL A 59 7.92 -2.66 -6.89
N SER A 60 7.34 -1.65 -6.26
CA SER A 60 6.51 -1.81 -5.07
C SER A 60 5.16 -2.47 -5.34
N ASP A 61 4.60 -2.30 -6.54
CA ASP A 61 3.37 -2.97 -6.95
C ASP A 61 3.57 -4.49 -7.08
N LEU A 62 4.77 -4.94 -7.47
CA LEU A 62 5.10 -6.36 -7.60
C LEU A 62 5.65 -6.98 -6.31
N ASN A 63 6.53 -6.25 -5.61
CA ASN A 63 7.34 -6.81 -4.51
C ASN A 63 7.07 -6.15 -3.15
N GLY A 64 6.22 -5.12 -3.12
CA GLY A 64 5.98 -4.28 -1.95
C GLY A 64 7.08 -3.24 -1.71
N TRP A 65 6.75 -2.23 -0.90
CA TRP A 65 7.70 -1.18 -0.51
C TRP A 65 8.91 -1.70 0.27
N SER A 66 8.90 -2.93 0.79
CA SER A 66 10.04 -3.51 1.48
C SER A 66 11.27 -3.67 0.57
N GLU A 67 11.05 -3.90 -0.73
CA GLU A 67 12.11 -4.07 -1.73
C GLU A 67 12.63 -2.73 -2.29
N GLN A 68 11.76 -1.72 -2.35
CA GLN A 68 12.10 -0.38 -2.85
C GLN A 68 11.46 0.72 -1.98
N PRO A 69 11.93 0.94 -0.73
CA PRO A 69 11.27 1.85 0.19
C PRO A 69 11.13 3.29 -0.31
N SER A 70 12.06 3.78 -1.15
CA SER A 70 11.97 5.14 -1.69
C SER A 70 10.69 5.39 -2.51
N GLU A 71 10.09 4.35 -3.09
CA GLU A 71 8.86 4.45 -3.86
C GLU A 71 7.64 4.82 -3.02
N ILE A 72 7.70 4.72 -1.69
CA ILE A 72 6.67 5.26 -0.80
C ILE A 72 6.48 6.77 -1.06
N ALA A 73 7.57 7.51 -1.33
CA ALA A 73 7.51 8.93 -1.67
C ALA A 73 6.88 9.18 -3.05
N LEU A 74 6.88 8.17 -3.91
CA LEU A 74 6.35 8.20 -5.27
C LEU A 74 4.97 7.54 -5.37
N SER A 75 4.43 7.00 -4.27
CA SER A 75 3.07 6.48 -4.19
C SER A 75 2.02 7.59 -4.11
N TYR A 76 0.82 7.28 -4.60
CA TYR A 76 -0.30 8.22 -4.67
C TYR A 76 -1.55 7.65 -4.00
N LEU A 77 -2.34 8.56 -3.43
CA LEU A 77 -3.70 8.30 -3.02
C LEU A 77 -4.63 8.75 -4.14
N LEU A 78 -5.43 7.82 -4.65
CA LEU A 78 -6.43 8.10 -5.66
C LEU A 78 -7.82 8.05 -5.04
N ILE A 79 -8.73 8.89 -5.52
CA ILE A 79 -10.17 8.71 -5.36
C ILE A 79 -10.73 8.39 -6.74
N ALA A 80 -11.53 7.34 -6.83
CA ALA A 80 -12.09 6.90 -8.10
C ALA A 80 -13.52 6.39 -7.96
N ILE A 81 -14.30 6.48 -9.03
CA ILE A 81 -15.59 5.77 -9.15
C ILE A 81 -15.36 4.46 -9.88
N VAL A 82 -15.94 3.38 -9.37
CA VAL A 82 -15.95 2.07 -10.03
C VAL A 82 -16.99 2.11 -11.14
N VAL A 83 -16.55 2.18 -12.39
CA VAL A 83 -17.44 2.39 -13.55
C VAL A 83 -18.06 1.08 -14.03
N SER A 84 -17.27 0.01 -14.06
CA SER A 84 -17.72 -1.30 -14.50
C SER A 84 -16.77 -2.40 -14.05
N ASP A 85 -17.25 -3.65 -14.12
CA ASP A 85 -16.36 -4.78 -14.26
C ASP A 85 -15.67 -4.65 -15.62
N ALA A 86 -14.38 -4.36 -15.59
CA ALA A 86 -13.58 -4.33 -16.81
C ALA A 86 -13.31 -5.80 -17.12
N SER A 87 -14.22 -6.44 -17.87
CA SER A 87 -14.04 -7.81 -18.38
C SER A 87 -12.55 -8.06 -18.63
N ALA A 88 -11.97 -9.06 -17.94
CA ALA A 88 -10.52 -9.27 -17.83
C ALA A 88 -9.77 -8.83 -19.11
N PRO A 89 -8.70 -8.02 -19.00
CA PRO A 89 -8.10 -7.39 -20.17
C PRO A 89 -7.73 -8.45 -21.21
N ILE A 90 -7.74 -8.03 -22.47
CA ILE A 90 -7.43 -8.89 -23.60
C ILE A 90 -6.06 -9.52 -23.35
N ARG A 91 -6.07 -10.78 -22.92
CA ARG A 91 -4.86 -11.56 -22.63
C ARG A 91 -3.97 -11.50 -23.85
N THR A 92 -2.80 -10.90 -23.71
CA THR A 92 -1.78 -11.02 -24.73
C THR A 92 -1.12 -12.40 -24.57
N ALA A 93 -0.58 -12.96 -25.65
CA ALA A 93 0.12 -14.25 -25.59
C ALA A 93 1.36 -14.24 -24.67
N ARG A 94 1.77 -13.05 -24.18
CA ARG A 94 2.90 -12.83 -23.28
C ARG A 94 2.50 -12.79 -21.80
N ASP A 95 1.21 -12.69 -21.48
CA ASP A 95 0.77 -12.58 -20.09
C ASP A 95 0.77 -13.97 -19.42
N PRO A 96 1.55 -14.16 -18.34
CA PRO A 96 1.50 -15.39 -17.57
C PRO A 96 0.09 -15.62 -17.02
N ARG A 97 -0.45 -16.83 -17.22
CA ARG A 97 -1.84 -17.17 -16.86
C ARG A 97 -2.19 -16.86 -15.40
N PHE A 98 -1.21 -16.99 -14.49
CA PHE A 98 -1.39 -16.82 -13.06
C PHE A 98 -1.56 -15.36 -12.61
N LEU A 99 -1.14 -14.36 -13.40
CA LEU A 99 -1.22 -12.96 -12.97
C LEU A 99 -2.67 -12.47 -12.81
N HIS A 100 -3.60 -13.07 -13.56
CA HIS A 100 -5.00 -12.66 -13.64
C HIS A 100 -5.98 -13.72 -13.11
N GLU A 101 -5.50 -14.93 -12.80
CA GLU A 101 -6.36 -16.02 -12.37
C GLU A 101 -6.85 -15.78 -10.94
N GLY A 102 -8.18 -15.80 -10.76
CA GLY A 102 -8.79 -15.58 -9.45
C GLY A 102 -9.01 -14.11 -9.07
N LYS A 103 -8.49 -13.14 -9.82
CA LYS A 103 -8.63 -11.70 -9.53
C LYS A 103 -9.84 -11.07 -10.23
N GLN A 104 -10.36 -9.99 -9.68
CA GLN A 104 -11.36 -9.13 -10.32
C GLN A 104 -10.67 -7.92 -10.95
N THR A 105 -11.02 -7.56 -12.18
CA THR A 105 -10.52 -6.34 -12.83
C THR A 105 -11.63 -5.31 -12.89
N LEU A 106 -11.38 -4.12 -12.38
CA LEU A 106 -12.38 -3.04 -12.34
C LEU A 106 -11.90 -1.85 -13.15
N ALA A 107 -12.82 -1.24 -13.91
CA ALA A 107 -12.62 0.05 -14.53
C ALA A 107 -12.87 1.15 -13.50
N LEU A 108 -11.92 2.08 -13.40
CA LEU A 108 -11.89 3.13 -12.39
C LEU A 108 -11.77 4.48 -13.08
N GLU A 109 -12.76 5.35 -12.91
CA GLU A 109 -12.66 6.75 -13.32
C GLU A 109 -12.00 7.55 -12.20
N ILE A 110 -10.84 8.13 -12.49
CA ILE A 110 -10.02 8.83 -11.49
C ILE A 110 -10.58 10.23 -11.25
N LEU A 111 -11.01 10.49 -10.01
CA LEU A 111 -11.55 11.78 -9.58
C LEU A 111 -10.50 12.67 -8.93
N SER A 112 -9.56 12.09 -8.19
CA SER A 112 -8.44 12.81 -7.60
C SER A 112 -7.19 11.95 -7.55
N CYS A 113 -6.04 12.62 -7.55
CA CYS A 113 -4.73 12.01 -7.50
C CYS A 113 -3.80 12.90 -6.69
N GLU A 114 -3.40 12.44 -5.50
CA GLU A 114 -2.59 13.21 -4.55
C GLU A 114 -1.41 12.36 -4.06
N ARG A 115 -0.25 12.97 -3.81
CA ARG A 115 0.91 12.24 -3.28
C ARG A 115 0.58 11.65 -1.91
N LEU A 116 0.80 10.34 -1.74
CA LEU A 116 0.41 9.60 -0.53
C LEU A 116 0.95 10.25 0.74
N LEU A 117 2.26 10.51 0.78
CA LEU A 117 2.88 11.08 1.97
C LEU A 117 2.40 12.50 2.28
N THR A 118 2.01 13.27 1.26
CA THR A 118 1.44 14.61 1.46
C THR A 118 0.10 14.52 2.18
N VAL A 119 -0.80 13.64 1.71
CA VAL A 119 -2.11 13.43 2.34
C VAL A 119 -1.97 12.87 3.76
N LEU A 120 -1.06 11.92 3.97
CA LEU A 120 -0.81 11.34 5.29
C LEU A 120 -0.28 12.38 6.29
N LYS A 121 0.69 13.20 5.88
CA LYS A 121 1.26 14.27 6.73
C LYS A 121 0.22 15.36 7.05
N ALA A 122 -0.66 15.67 6.11
CA ALA A 122 -1.75 16.64 6.26
C ALA A 122 -2.97 16.11 7.02
N SER A 123 -3.01 14.82 7.35
CA SER A 123 -4.16 14.20 8.01
C SER A 123 -4.42 14.81 9.41
N PRO A 124 -5.66 15.27 9.69
CA PRO A 124 -6.01 15.85 10.99
C PRO A 124 -5.77 14.88 12.15
N ALA A 125 -5.43 15.39 13.34
CA ALA A 125 -5.26 14.55 14.52
C ALA A 125 -6.56 13.81 14.85
N GLY A 126 -6.47 12.48 15.05
CA GLY A 126 -7.63 11.64 15.35
C GLY A 126 -8.49 11.27 14.13
N SER A 127 -8.03 11.56 12.90
CA SER A 127 -8.76 11.18 11.68
C SER A 127 -8.71 9.69 11.37
N GLY A 128 -7.83 8.92 12.02
CA GLY A 128 -7.75 7.47 11.87
C GLY A 128 -8.56 6.74 12.95
N ASP A 129 -9.54 5.94 12.55
CA ASP A 129 -10.34 5.05 13.42
C ASP A 129 -9.89 3.57 13.33
N TRP A 130 -8.66 3.35 12.88
CA TRP A 130 -8.10 2.01 12.77
C TRP A 130 -7.37 1.62 14.07
N ARG A 131 -7.17 0.32 14.28
CA ARG A 131 -6.39 -0.25 15.40
C ARG A 131 -5.38 -1.24 14.85
N LEU A 132 -4.34 -1.52 15.61
CA LEU A 132 -3.46 -2.64 15.26
C LEU A 132 -4.23 -3.95 15.48
N LEU A 133 -3.99 -4.91 14.59
CA LEU A 133 -4.66 -6.20 14.65
C LEU A 133 -4.35 -6.92 15.97
N GLU A 134 -5.42 -7.32 16.64
CA GLU A 134 -5.39 -8.23 17.78
C GLU A 134 -5.64 -9.65 17.29
N ILE A 135 -4.80 -10.59 17.72
CA ILE A 135 -4.91 -12.02 17.41
C ILE A 135 -5.22 -12.75 18.72
N GLY A 136 -6.21 -13.66 18.67
CA GLY A 136 -6.50 -14.57 19.76
C GLY A 136 -5.67 -15.84 19.66
N GLY A 137 -5.03 -16.24 20.75
CA GLY A 137 -4.30 -17.49 20.87
C GLY A 137 -4.47 -18.16 22.23
N GLU A 138 -3.73 -19.24 22.46
CA GLU A 138 -3.78 -20.02 23.71
C GLU A 138 -3.44 -19.19 24.96
N GLN A 139 -2.67 -18.12 24.80
CA GLN A 139 -2.25 -17.22 25.89
C GLN A 139 -3.17 -16.00 26.07
N GLY A 140 -4.29 -15.94 25.34
CA GLY A 140 -5.21 -14.80 25.34
C GLY A 140 -5.11 -13.99 24.06
N VAL A 141 -5.47 -12.70 24.14
CA VAL A 141 -5.44 -11.76 23.02
C VAL A 141 -4.18 -10.92 23.09
N HIS A 142 -3.44 -10.83 21.98
CA HIS A 142 -2.22 -10.03 21.85
C HIS A 142 -2.15 -9.38 20.46
N LEU A 143 -1.21 -8.47 20.24
CA LEU A 143 -1.07 -7.78 18.96
C LEU A 143 -0.31 -8.66 17.95
N ALA A 144 -0.71 -8.63 16.68
CA ALA A 144 0.00 -9.32 15.60
C ALA A 144 1.49 -8.92 15.52
N TRP A 145 1.78 -7.66 15.86
CA TRP A 145 3.14 -7.11 15.94
C TRP A 145 4.01 -7.76 17.03
N ASP A 146 3.42 -8.45 18.01
CA ASP A 146 4.20 -9.19 19.02
C ASP A 146 4.70 -10.56 18.50
N GLU A 147 4.11 -11.10 17.43
CA GLU A 147 4.46 -12.41 16.85
C GLU A 147 5.37 -12.33 15.60
N VAL A 148 5.83 -11.13 15.24
CA VAL A 148 6.59 -10.94 14.02
C VAL A 148 7.87 -11.80 14.03
N SER A 149 8.16 -12.47 12.92
CA SER A 149 9.33 -13.33 12.73
C SER A 149 10.48 -12.57 12.07
N TRP A 150 10.14 -11.63 11.19
CA TRP A 150 11.05 -10.72 10.52
C TRP A 150 10.45 -9.32 10.48
N CYS A 151 11.29 -8.29 10.53
CA CYS A 151 10.85 -6.90 10.37
C CYS A 151 11.94 -6.04 9.74
N GLY A 152 11.52 -5.12 8.89
CA GLY A 152 12.36 -4.13 8.22
C GLY A 152 11.80 -2.72 8.43
N LYS A 153 12.69 -1.72 8.42
CA LYS A 153 12.32 -0.31 8.52
C LYS A 153 13.10 0.55 7.54
N ALA A 154 12.46 1.60 7.05
CA ALA A 154 13.10 2.67 6.29
C ALA A 154 12.62 4.04 6.79
N THR A 155 13.43 5.07 6.55
CA THR A 155 12.97 6.47 6.74
C THR A 155 12.74 7.08 5.37
N VAL A 156 11.53 7.56 5.11
CA VAL A 156 11.14 8.15 3.82
C VAL A 156 10.48 9.49 4.07
N GLU A 157 11.12 10.55 3.60
CA GLU A 157 10.71 11.95 3.80
C GLU A 157 10.30 12.28 5.25
N GLY A 158 11.05 11.78 6.23
CA GLY A 158 10.80 12.04 7.66
C GLY A 158 9.72 11.15 8.31
N LEU A 159 9.09 10.24 7.58
CA LEU A 159 8.25 9.18 8.13
C LEU A 159 9.06 7.89 8.30
N ILE A 160 8.68 7.08 9.27
CA ILE A 160 9.22 5.74 9.46
C ILE A 160 8.26 4.75 8.79
N TYR A 161 8.74 4.08 7.77
CA TYR A 161 8.10 2.87 7.25
C TYR A 161 8.58 1.68 8.07
N LEU A 162 7.64 0.89 8.57
CA LEU A 162 7.90 -0.34 9.30
C LEU A 162 7.09 -1.46 8.65
N THR A 163 7.74 -2.55 8.29
CA THR A 163 7.10 -3.73 7.71
C THR A 163 7.56 -4.98 8.43
N ALA A 164 6.70 -5.98 8.50
CA ALA A 164 7.00 -7.23 9.16
C ALA A 164 6.20 -8.39 8.56
N ASN A 165 6.73 -9.59 8.76
CA ASN A 165 6.00 -10.83 8.49
C ASN A 165 5.85 -11.62 9.80
N THR A 166 4.71 -12.29 9.98
CA THR A 166 4.53 -13.27 11.06
C THR A 166 4.99 -14.65 10.59
N ARG A 167 4.83 -15.68 11.43
CA ARG A 167 5.08 -17.07 11.02
C ARG A 167 3.95 -17.67 10.20
N ASN A 168 2.76 -17.06 10.22
CA ASN A 168 1.54 -17.57 9.59
C ASN A 168 1.25 -16.84 8.27
N GLU A 169 2.30 -16.45 7.55
CA GLU A 169 2.21 -15.77 6.25
C GLU A 169 1.46 -14.42 6.28
N THR A 170 1.29 -13.83 7.46
CA THR A 170 0.75 -12.49 7.61
C THR A 170 1.81 -11.44 7.28
N SER A 171 1.49 -10.51 6.40
CA SER A 171 2.28 -9.30 6.12
C SER A 171 1.67 -8.10 6.84
N LEU A 172 2.51 -7.32 7.49
CA LEU A 172 2.15 -6.13 8.24
C LEU A 172 2.95 -4.94 7.73
N ALA A 173 2.33 -3.76 7.66
CA ALA A 173 3.05 -2.53 7.43
C ALA A 173 2.44 -1.32 8.14
N LEU A 174 3.30 -0.36 8.50
CA LEU A 174 2.93 0.90 9.13
C LEU A 174 3.71 2.04 8.48
N LEU A 175 3.05 3.20 8.34
CA LEU A 175 3.74 4.49 8.20
C LEU A 175 3.52 5.29 9.47
N LEU A 176 4.63 5.67 10.10
CA LEU A 176 4.67 6.30 11.40
C LEU A 176 5.30 7.68 11.30
N ALA A 177 4.71 8.65 11.99
CA ALA A 177 5.30 9.97 12.18
C ALA A 177 5.87 10.08 13.61
N PRO A 178 7.18 10.33 13.77
CA PRO A 178 7.73 10.69 15.07
C PRO A 178 7.20 12.06 15.50
N ASP A 179 6.78 12.20 16.75
CA ASP A 179 6.29 13.45 17.35
C ASP A 179 6.85 13.58 18.78
N GLY A 180 8.09 14.08 18.86
CA GLY A 180 8.86 14.07 20.11
C GLY A 180 9.10 12.64 20.60
N ASP A 181 8.68 12.35 21.83
CA ASP A 181 8.73 11.01 22.43
C ASP A 181 7.54 10.12 22.03
N GLU A 182 6.59 10.65 21.25
CA GLU A 182 5.44 9.92 20.75
C GLU A 182 5.64 9.42 19.31
N ILE A 183 4.89 8.38 18.98
CA ILE A 183 4.82 7.82 17.63
C ILE A 183 3.37 7.83 17.20
N MET A 184 3.09 8.56 16.13
CA MET A 184 1.77 8.67 15.52
C MET A 184 1.66 7.68 14.36
N GLY A 185 0.61 6.87 14.36
CA GLY A 185 0.28 6.04 13.20
C GLY A 185 -0.43 6.89 12.14
N LEU A 186 -0.03 6.76 10.88
CA LEU A 186 -0.69 7.41 9.74
C LEU A 186 -1.33 6.41 8.77
N PHE A 187 -0.75 5.22 8.69
CA PHE A 187 -1.21 4.13 7.83
C PHE A 187 -0.94 2.80 8.51
N SER A 188 -1.83 1.83 8.30
CA SER A 188 -1.68 0.44 8.69
C SER A 188 -2.15 -0.48 7.58
N LEU A 189 -1.37 -1.52 7.36
CA LEU A 189 -1.65 -2.61 6.44
C LEU A 189 -1.54 -3.93 7.20
N HIS A 190 -2.52 -4.77 7.02
CA HIS A 190 -2.51 -6.16 7.42
C HIS A 190 -3.00 -6.99 6.24
N ILE A 191 -2.23 -7.98 5.83
CA ILE A 191 -2.59 -8.93 4.78
C ILE A 191 -2.35 -10.33 5.33
N ASP A 192 -3.38 -11.16 5.30
CA ASP A 192 -3.30 -12.58 5.67
C ASP A 192 -4.12 -13.43 4.66
N PRO A 193 -4.13 -14.77 4.80
CA PRO A 193 -4.94 -15.61 3.92
C PRO A 193 -6.46 -15.36 3.99
N GLY A 194 -6.95 -14.69 5.04
CA GLY A 194 -8.34 -14.30 5.23
C GLY A 194 -8.72 -13.00 4.53
N GLY A 195 -7.75 -12.14 4.22
CA GLY A 195 -7.95 -10.92 3.44
C GLY A 195 -6.96 -9.82 3.80
N SER A 196 -7.31 -8.60 3.38
CA SER A 196 -6.51 -7.41 3.66
C SER A 196 -7.32 -6.39 4.45
N GLU A 197 -6.71 -5.82 5.48
CA GLU A 197 -7.26 -4.73 6.28
C GLU A 197 -6.37 -3.49 6.18
N PHE A 198 -7.02 -2.35 5.95
CA PHE A 198 -6.37 -1.06 5.72
C PHE A 198 -6.82 -0.03 6.73
N GLY A 199 -5.85 0.55 7.44
CA GLY A 199 -6.02 1.73 8.27
C GLY A 199 -5.42 2.94 7.58
N PHE A 200 -6.22 3.98 7.35
CA PHE A 200 -5.75 5.26 6.83
C PHE A 200 -6.16 6.40 7.77
N GLY A 201 -5.25 7.33 8.02
CA GLY A 201 -5.50 8.51 8.84
C GLY A 201 -4.66 8.53 10.11
N ARG A 202 -4.62 9.69 10.75
CA ARG A 202 -3.69 9.98 11.86
C ARG A 202 -4.30 9.59 13.19
N ARG A 203 -3.59 8.76 13.96
CA ARG A 203 -3.97 8.43 15.33
C ARG A 203 -2.76 8.27 16.23
N ARG A 204 -3.00 8.44 17.52
CA ARG A 204 -2.05 8.09 18.57
C ARG A 204 -2.17 6.60 18.86
N LEU A 205 -1.04 5.92 18.94
CA LEU A 205 -1.00 4.52 19.37
C LEU A 205 -1.34 4.44 20.87
N THR A 206 -2.05 3.39 21.29
CA THR A 206 -2.23 3.10 22.71
C THR A 206 -0.88 2.74 23.36
N ALA A 207 -0.84 2.66 24.70
CA ALA A 207 0.39 2.30 25.40
C ALA A 207 0.92 0.91 25.00
N ASP A 208 0.03 -0.05 24.79
CA ASP A 208 0.40 -1.42 24.40
C ASP A 208 0.81 -1.50 22.93
N GLU A 209 0.08 -0.82 22.03
CA GLU A 209 0.47 -0.70 20.62
C GLU A 209 1.83 -0.03 20.45
N LYS A 210 2.07 1.09 21.17
CA LYS A 210 3.36 1.78 21.16
C LYS A 210 4.47 0.85 21.64
N ARG A 211 4.25 0.08 22.71
CA ARG A 211 5.24 -0.87 23.22
C ARG A 211 5.57 -1.95 22.18
N SER A 212 4.56 -2.52 21.53
CA SER A 212 4.72 -3.55 20.50
C SER A 212 5.47 -3.01 19.28
N VAL A 213 5.05 -1.86 18.76
CA VAL A 213 5.69 -1.17 17.63
C VAL A 213 7.13 -0.77 17.97
N GLN A 214 7.41 -0.26 19.16
CA GLN A 214 8.78 0.10 19.57
C GLN A 214 9.69 -1.12 19.58
N ARG A 215 9.25 -2.26 20.13
CA ARG A 215 10.03 -3.51 20.08
C ARG A 215 10.32 -3.95 18.65
N ALA A 216 9.35 -3.82 17.76
CA ALA A 216 9.54 -4.12 16.34
C ALA A 216 10.53 -3.15 15.69
N LEU A 217 10.45 -1.84 15.98
CA LEU A 217 11.39 -0.83 15.49
C LEU A 217 12.82 -1.07 15.97
N ASP A 218 13.01 -1.48 17.23
CA ASP A 218 14.32 -1.69 17.84
C ASP A 218 15.06 -2.87 17.20
N ARG A 219 14.33 -3.90 16.77
CA ARG A 219 14.89 -5.11 16.15
C ARG A 219 14.86 -5.10 14.61
N ALA A 220 14.23 -4.10 14.00
CA ALA A 220 14.04 -4.05 12.55
C ALA A 220 15.33 -3.81 11.78
N HIS A 221 15.50 -4.57 10.70
CA HIS A 221 16.58 -4.38 9.74
C HIS A 221 16.40 -3.06 8.98
N LEU A 222 17.47 -2.32 8.76
CA LEU A 222 17.42 -1.15 7.90
C LEU A 222 17.23 -1.61 6.45
N LEU A 223 16.18 -1.09 5.81
CA LEU A 223 15.86 -1.37 4.42
C LEU A 223 16.47 -0.28 3.52
N HIS A 224 16.90 -0.71 2.35
CA HIS A 224 17.41 0.13 1.29
C HIS A 224 16.79 -0.34 -0.03
N ASP A 225 16.71 0.58 -0.97
CA ASP A 225 16.34 0.28 -2.34
C ASP A 225 17.26 -0.82 -2.90
N THR A 226 16.64 -1.90 -3.38
CA THR A 226 17.38 -2.98 -4.04
C THR A 226 17.69 -2.66 -5.50
N GLN A 227 16.94 -1.73 -6.10
CA GLN A 227 17.09 -1.29 -7.49
C GLN A 227 17.54 0.18 -7.55
N PRO A 228 18.35 0.56 -8.56
CA PRO A 228 18.66 1.96 -8.82
C PRO A 228 17.38 2.77 -9.08
N ALA A 229 17.44 4.08 -8.79
CA ALA A 229 16.36 4.99 -9.14
C ALA A 229 16.13 4.98 -10.66
N TYR A 230 14.91 4.62 -11.07
CA TYR A 230 14.51 4.51 -12.48
C TYR A 230 13.31 5.43 -12.82
N LEU A 231 12.59 5.92 -11.81
CA LEU A 231 11.44 6.80 -12.02
C LEU A 231 11.85 8.27 -12.09
N VAL A 232 11.38 8.97 -13.12
CA VAL A 232 11.60 10.41 -13.31
C VAL A 232 10.28 11.15 -13.09
N THR A 233 10.29 12.18 -12.24
CA THR A 233 9.08 12.92 -11.80
C THR A 233 8.89 14.28 -12.47
N GLY A 234 9.79 14.67 -13.38
CA GLY A 234 9.71 15.93 -14.11
C GLY A 234 8.93 15.81 -15.41
N ASP A 235 8.19 16.87 -15.74
CA ASP A 235 7.69 17.13 -17.09
C ASP A 235 8.88 17.65 -17.92
N THR A 236 9.16 17.03 -19.07
CA THR A 236 9.96 17.67 -20.12
C THR A 236 9.13 18.65 -20.92
#